data_AF-A0A0V0R0V1-F1
#
_entry.id   AF-A0A0V0R0V1-F1
#
_cell.length_a   1.000
_cell.length_b   1.000
_cell.length_c   1.000
_cell.angle_alpha   90.00
_cell.angle_beta   90.00
_cell.angle_gamma   90.00
#
_symmetry.space_group_name_H-M   'P 1'
#
loop_
_entity.id
_entity.type
_entity.pdbx_description
1 polymer ?
#
loop_
_entity_poly.entity_id
_entity_poly.type
_entity_poly.pdbx_seq_one_letter_code
_entity_poly.pdbx_strand_id
1 'polypeptide(L)'
;MAEKQENQEKFQQKKEGKPFIQLENTLKKLLQIQKCEILDKKHNSCKHKNGCVSQIVDIGIRGFLIGIGLKGTIKILMFILKNKTLNPIKILHQFFSKDVIQFALTPAVYNIVLQGTTCLMRWFKNGETKKDAFISGFMAGFLCLLTKPKKDRQIWAVFLLTRAFQFYYNSLVNKNYIPKTKFDYVIIFSLMWFFLGSQCGAEQPNCAKSLNSFKNNITFMNEGDIGLYSTMMFRKNRKMYLKNGPEIMQDPANFHIKPAKQVQMFGLGKK
;
A
#
# COMPACT_ATOMS: atom_id res chain seq x y z
N MET A 1 23.69 19.92 -9.82
CA MET A 1 23.23 18.58 -9.35
C MET A 1 21.99 18.66 -8.44
N ALA A 2 21.81 19.72 -7.64
CA ALA A 2 20.57 20.00 -6.92
C ALA A 2 19.35 20.27 -7.84
N GLU A 3 19.56 20.94 -8.99
CA GLU A 3 18.50 21.19 -9.99
C GLU A 3 17.89 19.92 -10.61
N LYS A 4 18.66 18.82 -10.73
CA LYS A 4 18.16 17.57 -11.31
C LYS A 4 17.29 16.78 -10.32
N GLN A 5 17.49 16.95 -9.02
CA GLN A 5 16.64 16.37 -7.98
C GLN A 5 15.34 17.16 -7.84
N GLU A 6 15.43 18.50 -7.88
CA GLU A 6 14.27 19.39 -7.87
C GLU A 6 13.38 19.19 -9.11
N ASN A 7 13.98 18.93 -10.28
CA ASN A 7 13.23 18.64 -11.50
C ASN A 7 12.53 17.26 -11.48
N GLN A 8 13.00 16.29 -10.69
CA GLN A 8 12.36 14.97 -10.60
C GLN A 8 11.21 14.92 -9.61
N GLU A 9 11.31 15.65 -8.50
CA GLU A 9 10.18 15.91 -7.61
C GLU A 9 9.09 16.73 -8.33
N LYS A 10 9.48 17.74 -9.13
CA LYS A 10 8.58 18.48 -10.03
C LYS A 10 7.96 17.58 -11.11
N PHE A 11 8.68 16.59 -11.64
CA PHE A 11 8.13 15.67 -12.66
C PHE A 11 7.10 14.68 -12.11
N GLN A 12 7.26 14.23 -10.86
CA GLN A 12 6.25 13.39 -10.20
C GLN A 12 5.02 14.20 -9.77
N GLN A 13 5.18 15.48 -9.40
CA GLN A 13 4.06 16.39 -9.12
C GLN A 13 3.30 16.87 -10.37
N LYS A 14 3.96 16.99 -11.54
CA LYS A 14 3.36 17.60 -12.75
C LYS A 14 2.32 16.72 -13.46
N LYS A 15 2.22 15.42 -13.18
CA LYS A 15 1.29 14.51 -13.89
C LYS A 15 -0.13 14.42 -13.31
N GLU A 16 -0.44 15.04 -12.16
CA GLU A 16 -1.78 14.95 -11.52
C GLU A 16 -2.59 16.27 -11.53
N GLY A 17 -2.23 17.25 -12.36
CA GLY A 17 -2.56 18.66 -12.11
C GLY A 17 -3.61 19.33 -13.01
N LYS A 18 -4.90 19.05 -12.83
CA LYS A 18 -5.97 20.05 -13.12
C LYS A 18 -6.95 20.25 -11.96
N PRO A 19 -7.58 19.21 -11.37
CA PRO A 19 -8.46 19.40 -10.19
C PRO A 19 -7.67 19.66 -8.89
N PHE A 20 -6.40 19.28 -8.85
CA PHE A 20 -5.52 19.41 -7.68
C PHE A 20 -5.14 20.85 -7.32
N ILE A 21 -4.95 21.69 -8.35
CA ILE A 21 -4.53 23.09 -8.19
C ILE A 21 -5.63 23.90 -7.49
N GLN A 22 -6.89 23.52 -7.70
CA GLN A 22 -8.05 24.19 -7.11
C GLN A 22 -8.18 23.88 -5.61
N LEU A 23 -7.89 22.63 -5.21
CA LEU A 23 -7.85 22.19 -3.82
C LEU A 23 -6.68 22.84 -3.05
N GLU A 24 -5.53 23.02 -3.70
CA GLU A 24 -4.40 23.75 -3.10
C GLU A 24 -4.75 25.21 -2.78
N ASN A 25 -5.56 25.86 -3.60
CA ASN A 25 -5.96 27.25 -3.38
C ASN A 25 -6.98 27.39 -2.24
N THR A 26 -7.92 26.45 -2.09
CA THR A 26 -8.82 26.40 -0.93
C THR A 26 -8.09 26.03 0.35
N LEU A 27 -7.15 25.10 0.30
CA LEU A 27 -6.32 24.76 1.46
C LEU A 27 -5.41 25.91 1.88
N LYS A 28 -4.79 26.63 0.94
CA LYS A 28 -4.01 27.83 1.24
C LYS A 28 -4.86 28.90 1.93
N LYS A 29 -6.13 29.05 1.54
CA LYS A 29 -7.08 29.96 2.22
C LYS A 29 -7.45 29.49 3.63
N LEU A 30 -7.63 28.19 3.85
CA LEU A 30 -7.93 27.63 5.17
C LEU A 30 -6.71 27.67 6.11
N LEU A 31 -5.51 27.41 5.58
CA LEU A 31 -4.25 27.43 6.33
C LEU A 31 -3.75 28.85 6.61
N GLN A 32 -4.17 29.85 5.83
CA GLN A 32 -3.92 31.27 6.11
C GLN A 32 -4.50 31.72 7.46
N ILE A 33 -5.54 31.05 7.96
CA ILE A 33 -6.20 31.37 9.24
C ILE A 33 -5.37 30.89 10.45
N GLN A 34 -4.38 30.01 10.23
CA GLN A 34 -3.63 29.33 11.30
C GLN A 34 -2.15 29.74 11.35
N LYS A 35 -1.83 31.02 11.08
CA LYS A 35 -0.50 31.59 11.32
C LYS A 35 -0.24 31.72 12.82
N CYS A 36 0.29 30.68 13.44
CA CYS A 36 0.93 30.79 14.75
C CYS A 36 2.39 31.18 14.58
N GLU A 37 2.79 32.32 15.14
CA GLU A 37 4.16 32.88 15.16
C GLU A 37 5.25 31.90 15.66
N ILE A 38 4.86 30.86 16.38
CA ILE A 38 5.74 29.81 16.91
C ILE A 38 6.19 28.82 15.82
N LEU A 39 5.44 28.68 14.71
CA LEU A 39 5.69 27.71 13.63
C LEU A 39 6.68 28.18 12.55
N ASP A 40 7.12 29.44 12.57
CA ASP A 40 7.93 30.06 11.52
C ASP A 40 9.46 29.97 11.76
N LYS A 41 9.92 29.15 12.71
CA LYS A 41 11.35 28.90 12.89
C LYS A 41 11.91 28.13 11.68
N LYS A 42 12.49 28.89 10.76
CA LYS A 42 13.27 28.40 9.62
C LYS A 42 14.65 27.97 10.11
N HIS A 43 15.04 26.75 9.79
CA HIS A 43 16.41 26.31 9.97
C HIS A 43 17.24 26.67 8.73
N ASN A 44 18.47 27.16 8.91
CA ASN A 44 19.31 27.65 7.81
C ASN A 44 19.62 26.55 6.77
N SER A 45 19.70 25.29 7.20
CA SER A 45 19.99 24.15 6.33
C SER A 45 18.75 23.58 5.61
N CYS A 46 17.57 24.18 5.79
CA CYS A 46 16.31 23.69 5.28
C CYS A 46 15.83 24.48 4.04
N LYS A 47 15.44 23.76 2.99
CA LYS A 47 15.08 24.34 1.66
C LYS A 47 13.65 24.91 1.57
N HIS A 48 12.88 24.92 2.65
CA HIS A 48 11.45 25.28 2.63
C HIS A 48 11.23 26.80 2.71
N LYS A 49 10.23 27.31 1.98
CA LYS A 49 9.91 28.75 1.89
C LYS A 49 9.13 29.27 3.10
N ASN A 50 8.20 28.48 3.65
CA ASN A 50 7.19 28.96 4.61
C ASN A 50 7.37 28.39 6.04
N GLY A 51 8.56 27.88 6.39
CA GLY A 51 8.82 27.17 7.67
C GLY A 51 8.88 25.64 7.53
N CYS A 52 9.46 24.95 8.51
CA CYS A 52 9.58 23.49 8.47
C CYS A 52 8.26 22.80 8.85
N VAL A 53 7.57 23.33 9.86
CA VAL A 53 6.36 22.70 10.42
C VAL A 53 5.17 22.88 9.48
N SER A 54 5.00 24.07 8.90
CA SER A 54 3.98 24.34 7.88
C SER A 54 4.08 23.38 6.69
N GLN A 55 5.29 23.17 6.17
CA GLN A 55 5.52 22.23 5.06
C GLN A 55 5.17 20.79 5.45
N ILE A 56 5.50 20.35 6.67
CA ILE A 56 5.17 19.01 7.16
C ILE A 56 3.64 18.83 7.23
N VAL A 57 2.94 19.82 7.77
CA VAL A 57 1.47 19.82 7.88
C VAL A 57 0.83 19.82 6.49
N ASP A 58 1.30 20.65 5.57
CA ASP A 58 0.79 20.74 4.19
C ASP A 58 0.89 19.41 3.46
N ILE A 59 2.04 18.74 3.52
CA ILE A 59 2.24 17.44 2.88
C ILE A 59 1.34 16.37 3.55
N GLY A 60 1.17 16.44 4.86
CA GLY A 60 0.25 15.58 5.61
C GLY A 60 -1.20 15.72 5.15
N ILE A 61 -1.71 16.94 5.09
CA ILE A 61 -3.09 17.25 4.66
C ILE A 61 -3.31 16.82 3.22
N ARG A 62 -2.36 17.08 2.32
CA ARG A 62 -2.43 16.63 0.92
C ARG A 62 -2.52 15.11 0.83
N GLY A 63 -1.65 14.39 1.54
CA GLY A 63 -1.68 12.93 1.60
C GLY A 63 -3.02 12.39 2.12
N PHE A 64 -3.59 13.05 3.12
CA PHE A 64 -4.89 12.69 3.68
C PHE A 64 -6.03 12.86 2.68
N LEU A 65 -6.10 13.99 1.97
CA LEU A 65 -7.16 14.27 1.00
C LEU A 65 -7.14 13.32 -0.19
N ILE A 66 -5.94 12.98 -0.68
CA ILE A 66 -5.76 11.96 -1.73
C ILE A 66 -6.29 10.61 -1.24
N GLY A 67 -5.95 10.24 0.00
CA GLY A 67 -6.37 8.97 0.58
C GLY A 67 -7.89 8.86 0.75
N ILE A 68 -8.54 9.94 1.21
CA ILE A 68 -10.00 10.03 1.28
C ILE A 68 -10.60 9.92 -0.12
N GLY A 69 -10.10 10.70 -1.08
CA GLY A 69 -10.61 10.69 -2.46
C GLY A 69 -10.55 9.30 -3.09
N LEU A 70 -9.42 8.59 -2.95
CA LEU A 70 -9.23 7.28 -3.55
C LEU A 70 -10.15 6.21 -2.94
N LYS A 71 -10.16 6.06 -1.60
CA LYS A 71 -10.95 4.99 -0.97
C LYS A 71 -12.44 5.34 -0.86
N GLY A 72 -12.75 6.62 -0.70
CA GLY A 72 -14.11 7.13 -0.68
C GLY A 72 -14.82 6.91 -2.02
N THR A 73 -14.17 7.22 -3.16
CA THR A 73 -14.75 6.99 -4.49
C THR A 73 -15.04 5.51 -4.75
N ILE A 74 -14.15 4.60 -4.36
CA ILE A 74 -14.38 3.15 -4.48
C ILE A 74 -15.60 2.70 -3.66
N LYS A 75 -15.70 3.15 -2.39
CA LYS A 75 -16.83 2.79 -1.51
C LYS A 75 -18.16 3.36 -2.03
N ILE A 76 -18.15 4.57 -2.57
CA ILE A 76 -19.33 5.19 -3.21
C ILE A 76 -19.72 4.38 -4.45
N LEU A 77 -18.77 4.05 -5.32
CA LEU A 77 -19.02 3.27 -6.53
C LEU A 77 -19.64 1.90 -6.19
N MET A 78 -19.09 1.19 -5.20
CA MET A 78 -19.67 -0.07 -4.71
C MET A 78 -21.08 0.12 -4.13
N PHE A 79 -21.36 1.23 -3.45
CA PHE A 79 -22.68 1.53 -2.91
C PHE A 79 -23.71 1.77 -4.02
N ILE A 80 -23.34 2.51 -5.07
CA ILE A 80 -24.18 2.77 -6.25
C ILE A 80 -24.49 1.47 -7.00
N LEU A 81 -23.50 0.59 -7.15
CA LEU A 81 -23.68 -0.70 -7.83
C LEU A 81 -24.60 -1.66 -7.05
N LYS A 82 -24.57 -1.61 -5.71
CA LYS A 82 -25.34 -2.54 -4.86
C LYS A 82 -26.76 -2.06 -4.57
N ASN A 83 -26.95 -0.74 -4.42
CA ASN A 83 -28.23 -0.17 -4.02
C ASN A 83 -28.84 0.66 -5.16
N LYS A 84 -30.09 0.38 -5.52
CA LYS A 84 -30.85 1.19 -6.50
C LYS A 84 -31.28 2.57 -5.96
N THR A 85 -31.21 2.80 -4.65
CA THR A 85 -31.67 4.07 -4.03
C THR A 85 -30.51 4.89 -3.48
N LEU A 86 -30.39 6.13 -3.95
CA LEU A 86 -29.32 7.06 -3.61
C LEU A 86 -29.78 8.00 -2.50
N ASN A 87 -29.53 7.61 -1.24
CA ASN A 87 -29.77 8.48 -0.09
C ASN A 87 -28.48 9.26 0.25
N PRO A 88 -28.47 10.61 0.17
CA PRO A 88 -27.25 11.42 0.33
C PRO A 88 -26.62 11.27 1.73
N ILE A 89 -27.43 11.11 2.77
CA ILE A 89 -26.98 10.92 4.15
C ILE A 89 -26.21 9.60 4.31
N LYS A 90 -26.68 8.52 3.66
CA LYS A 90 -26.01 7.20 3.69
C LYS A 90 -24.70 7.22 2.90
N ILE A 91 -24.66 7.98 1.79
CA ILE A 91 -23.46 8.17 0.99
C ILE A 91 -22.39 8.92 1.80
N LEU A 92 -22.78 9.99 2.50
CA LEU A 92 -21.87 10.76 3.36
C LEU A 92 -21.32 9.90 4.52
N HIS A 93 -22.18 9.13 5.17
CA HIS A 93 -21.76 8.21 6.23
C HIS A 93 -20.78 7.15 5.72
N GLN A 94 -20.99 6.64 4.51
CA GLN A 94 -20.09 5.67 3.88
C GLN A 94 -18.71 6.28 3.56
N PHE A 95 -18.69 7.55 3.16
CA PHE A 95 -17.46 8.30 2.90
C PHE A 95 -16.62 8.52 4.16
N PHE A 96 -17.26 8.79 5.31
CA PHE A 96 -16.61 8.93 6.62
C PHE A 96 -16.52 7.62 7.42
N SER A 97 -16.53 6.47 6.75
CA SER A 97 -16.33 5.19 7.43
C SER A 97 -14.92 5.07 8.01
N LYS A 98 -14.79 4.37 9.15
CA LYS A 98 -13.51 4.13 9.83
C LYS A 98 -12.44 3.59 8.88
N ASP A 99 -12.83 2.72 7.95
CA ASP A 99 -11.93 2.15 6.92
C ASP A 99 -11.31 3.22 6.01
N VAL A 100 -12.10 4.23 5.61
CA VAL A 100 -11.66 5.31 4.70
C VAL A 100 -10.70 6.23 5.43
N ILE A 101 -11.08 6.66 6.64
CA ILE A 101 -10.25 7.53 7.47
C ILE A 101 -8.93 6.83 7.81
N GLN A 102 -8.98 5.57 8.22
CA GLN A 102 -7.78 4.81 8.57
C GLN A 102 -6.87 4.62 7.35
N PHE A 103 -7.43 4.42 6.15
CA PHE A 103 -6.65 4.37 4.92
C PHE A 103 -5.99 5.72 4.62
N ALA A 104 -6.74 6.81 4.68
CA ALA A 104 -6.28 8.16 4.41
C ALA A 104 -5.23 8.67 5.40
N LEU A 105 -5.34 8.27 6.67
CA LEU A 105 -4.37 8.61 7.70
C LEU A 105 -3.00 7.98 7.44
N THR A 106 -2.94 6.82 6.76
CA THR A 106 -1.68 6.10 6.46
C THR A 106 -0.67 6.95 5.67
N PRO A 107 -0.99 7.41 4.43
CA PRO A 107 -0.07 8.23 3.67
C PRO A 107 0.20 9.57 4.34
N ALA A 108 -0.75 10.12 5.09
CA ALA A 108 -0.57 11.37 5.85
C ALA A 108 0.50 11.20 6.94
N VAL A 109 0.38 10.18 7.79
CA VAL A 109 1.37 9.86 8.83
C VAL A 109 2.72 9.54 8.23
N TYR A 110 2.76 8.72 7.17
CA TYR A 110 4.01 8.41 6.47
C TYR A 110 4.73 9.67 6.00
N ASN A 111 4.02 10.59 5.34
CA ASN A 111 4.59 11.84 4.83
C ASN A 111 5.06 12.77 5.95
N ILE A 112 4.28 12.90 7.02
CA ILE A 112 4.64 13.72 8.19
C ILE A 112 5.92 13.22 8.82
N VAL A 113 6.03 11.90 9.01
CA VAL A 113 7.22 11.29 9.62
C VAL A 113 8.42 11.37 8.68
N LEU A 114 8.23 11.14 7.38
CA LEU A 114 9.30 11.21 6.39
C LEU A 114 9.91 12.61 6.31
N GLN A 115 9.06 13.64 6.16
CA GLN A 115 9.53 15.01 6.10
C GLN A 115 10.04 15.49 7.47
N GLY A 116 9.34 15.14 8.54
CA GLY A 116 9.73 15.49 9.91
C GLY A 116 11.11 14.95 10.28
N THR A 117 11.36 13.66 10.02
CA THR A 117 12.67 13.04 10.28
C THR A 117 13.78 13.62 9.40
N THR A 118 13.50 13.91 8.13
CA THR A 118 14.46 14.56 7.23
C THR A 118 14.82 15.97 7.72
N CYS A 119 13.83 16.78 8.12
CA CYS A 119 14.05 18.09 8.70
C CYS A 119 14.82 18.01 10.03
N LEU A 120 14.47 17.05 10.89
CA LEU A 120 15.14 16.82 12.17
C LEU A 120 16.62 16.43 11.96
N MET A 121 16.91 15.56 11.00
CA MET A 121 18.28 15.15 10.70
C MET A 121 19.13 16.31 10.14
N ARG A 122 18.52 17.18 9.31
CA ARG A 122 19.16 18.43 8.85
C ARG A 122 19.42 19.40 10.01
N TRP A 123 18.58 19.38 11.04
CA TRP A 123 18.77 20.23 12.22
C TRP A 123 19.98 19.79 13.05
N PHE A 124 20.15 18.47 13.24
CA PHE A 124 21.30 17.93 13.97
C PHE A 124 22.63 18.04 13.22
N LYS A 125 22.62 17.92 11.88
CA LYS A 125 23.85 17.73 11.09
C LYS A 125 24.28 18.95 10.25
N ASN A 126 23.47 20.02 10.21
CA ASN A 126 23.71 21.22 9.39
C ASN A 126 24.10 20.92 7.91
N GLY A 127 23.62 19.79 7.37
CA GLY A 127 23.98 19.31 6.04
C GLY A 127 23.13 18.13 5.61
N GLU A 128 23.15 17.82 4.31
CA GLU A 128 22.42 16.68 3.73
C GLU A 128 23.39 15.56 3.35
N THR A 129 23.22 14.37 3.93
CA THR A 129 23.94 13.18 3.47
C THR A 129 22.98 12.15 2.87
N LYS A 130 23.46 11.38 1.90
CA LYS A 130 22.64 10.35 1.20
C LYS A 130 22.07 9.29 2.15
N LYS A 131 22.73 9.06 3.29
CA LYS A 131 22.29 8.11 4.33
C LYS A 131 21.05 8.60 5.07
N ASP A 132 20.88 9.91 5.21
CA ASP A 132 19.78 10.51 5.97
C ASP A 132 18.43 10.23 5.28
N ALA A 133 18.41 10.24 3.94
CA ALA A 133 17.23 9.91 3.14
C ALA A 133 16.80 8.43 3.29
N PHE A 134 17.77 7.53 3.50
CA PHE A 134 17.48 6.11 3.75
C PHE A 134 16.92 5.92 5.16
N ILE A 135 17.52 6.57 6.16
CA ILE A 135 17.09 6.49 7.57
C ILE A 135 15.68 7.10 7.74
N SER A 136 15.41 8.25 7.14
CA SER A 136 14.08 8.89 7.20
C SER A 136 13.01 8.03 6.52
N GLY A 137 13.32 7.44 5.36
CA GLY A 137 12.44 6.49 4.67
C GLY A 137 12.15 5.24 5.49
N PHE A 138 13.17 4.66 6.12
CA PHE A 138 13.04 3.47 6.97
C PHE A 138 12.21 3.76 8.22
N MET A 139 12.50 4.85 8.92
CA MET A 139 11.74 5.33 10.08
C MET A 139 10.27 5.57 9.74
N ALA A 140 10.00 6.28 8.63
CA ALA A 140 8.65 6.58 8.20
C ALA A 140 7.88 5.30 7.83
N GLY A 141 8.50 4.38 7.09
CA GLY A 141 7.89 3.10 6.74
C GLY A 141 7.61 2.23 7.97
N PHE A 142 8.56 2.14 8.90
CA PHE A 142 8.43 1.35 10.11
C PHE A 142 7.33 1.88 11.03
N LEU A 143 7.31 3.19 11.30
CA LEU A 143 6.29 3.82 12.14
C LEU A 143 4.90 3.73 11.50
N CYS A 144 4.81 3.89 10.18
CA CYS A 144 3.59 3.70 9.43
C CYS A 144 3.04 2.26 9.56
N LEU A 145 3.90 1.24 9.60
CA LEU A 145 3.47 -0.15 9.78
C LEU A 145 3.05 -0.46 11.21
N LEU A 146 3.66 0.17 12.22
CA LEU A 146 3.30 -0.02 13.63
C LEU A 146 1.93 0.55 13.96
N THR A 147 1.53 1.65 13.31
CA THR A 147 0.19 2.23 13.50
C THR A 147 -0.95 1.40 12.90
N LYS A 148 -0.63 0.33 12.17
CA LYS A 148 -1.63 -0.52 11.49
C LYS A 148 -1.96 -1.80 12.24
N PRO A 149 -3.22 -2.25 12.16
CA PRO A 149 -3.61 -3.54 12.72
C PRO A 149 -2.88 -4.68 12.03
N LYS A 150 -2.56 -5.73 12.79
CA LYS A 150 -1.78 -6.89 12.32
C LYS A 150 -2.31 -7.53 11.04
N LYS A 151 -3.64 -7.55 10.87
CA LYS A 151 -4.35 -8.15 9.72
C LYS A 151 -4.05 -7.47 8.39
N ASP A 152 -3.83 -6.15 8.39
CA ASP A 152 -3.60 -5.37 7.17
C ASP A 152 -2.11 -5.06 6.96
N ARG A 153 -1.29 -5.21 8.02
CA ARG A 153 0.14 -4.85 8.02
C ARG A 153 0.91 -5.51 6.88
N GLN A 154 0.61 -6.76 6.53
CA GLN A 154 1.32 -7.49 5.47
C GLN A 154 1.11 -6.86 4.10
N ILE A 155 -0.13 -6.54 3.71
CA ILE A 155 -0.41 -5.87 2.41
C ILE A 155 0.32 -4.53 2.34
N TRP A 156 0.24 -3.74 3.43
CA TRP A 156 0.88 -2.44 3.48
C TRP A 156 2.41 -2.53 3.45
N ALA A 157 3.00 -3.54 4.09
CA ALA A 157 4.45 -3.77 4.06
C ALA A 157 4.92 -4.06 2.63
N VAL A 158 4.19 -4.93 1.92
CA VAL A 158 4.44 -5.24 0.51
C VAL A 158 4.29 -3.99 -0.35
N PHE A 159 3.24 -3.19 -0.17
CA PHE A 159 3.06 -1.93 -0.90
C PHE A 159 4.22 -0.95 -0.67
N LEU A 160 4.62 -0.75 0.58
CA LEU A 160 5.76 0.10 0.94
C LEU A 160 7.06 -0.44 0.33
N LEU A 161 7.24 -1.76 0.29
CA LEU A 161 8.40 -2.39 -0.33
C LEU A 161 8.47 -2.09 -1.84
N THR A 162 7.38 -2.20 -2.59
CA THR A 162 7.38 -1.81 -4.03
C THR A 162 7.71 -0.34 -4.21
N ARG A 163 7.22 0.55 -3.32
CA ARG A 163 7.59 1.96 -3.36
C ARG A 163 9.08 2.16 -3.08
N ALA A 164 9.65 1.42 -2.13
CA ALA A 164 11.08 1.46 -1.83
C ALA A 164 11.92 1.00 -3.03
N PHE A 165 11.54 -0.10 -3.69
CA PHE A 165 12.21 -0.57 -4.91
C PHE A 165 12.11 0.47 -6.04
N GLN A 166 10.97 1.14 -6.21
CA GLN A 166 10.84 2.20 -7.19
C GLN A 166 11.80 3.37 -6.91
N PHE A 167 11.93 3.80 -5.65
CA PHE A 167 12.88 4.84 -5.28
C PHE A 167 14.33 4.39 -5.47
N TYR A 168 14.65 3.14 -5.16
CA TYR A 168 15.96 2.57 -5.38
C TYR A 168 16.32 2.53 -6.87
N TYR A 169 15.39 2.07 -7.72
CA TYR A 169 15.53 2.08 -9.16
C TYR A 169 15.76 3.50 -9.70
N ASN A 170 14.92 4.46 -9.29
CA ASN A 170 15.09 5.86 -9.68
C ASN A 170 16.45 6.42 -9.23
N SER A 171 16.95 6.02 -8.05
CA SER A 171 18.28 6.39 -7.57
C SER A 171 19.41 5.82 -8.44
N LEU A 172 19.28 4.58 -8.94
CA LEU A 172 20.25 3.97 -9.85
C LEU A 172 20.25 4.64 -11.23
N VAL A 173 19.07 4.92 -11.76
CA VAL A 173 18.88 5.68 -13.00
C VAL A 173 19.51 7.07 -12.89
N ASN A 174 19.36 7.74 -11.75
CA ASN A 174 19.96 9.06 -11.51
C ASN A 174 21.49 9.06 -11.48
N LYS A 175 22.08 7.93 -11.13
CA LYS A 175 23.53 7.73 -11.15
C LYS A 175 24.02 7.22 -12.51
N ASN A 176 23.13 7.12 -13.51
CA ASN A 176 23.39 6.60 -14.85
C ASN A 176 23.92 5.14 -14.88
N TYR A 177 23.62 4.33 -13.86
CA TYR A 177 23.96 2.90 -13.88
C TYR A 177 23.01 2.10 -14.79
N ILE A 178 21.76 2.55 -14.92
CA ILE A 178 20.70 1.88 -15.68
C ILE A 178 20.05 2.90 -16.61
N PRO A 179 19.83 2.57 -17.91
CA PRO A 179 19.16 3.47 -18.85
C PRO A 179 17.67 3.65 -18.50
N LYS A 180 17.12 4.83 -18.79
CA LYS A 180 15.69 5.12 -18.59
C LYS A 180 14.83 4.36 -19.60
N THR A 181 14.15 3.31 -19.15
CA THR A 181 13.11 2.62 -19.92
C THR A 181 11.72 3.22 -19.66
N LYS A 182 10.83 3.17 -20.66
CA LYS A 182 9.44 3.67 -20.53
C LYS A 182 8.54 2.84 -19.61
N PHE A 183 8.92 1.58 -19.32
CA PHE A 183 8.10 0.60 -18.58
C PHE A 183 8.75 0.13 -17.26
N ASP A 184 9.64 0.95 -16.69
CA ASP A 184 10.37 0.63 -15.46
C ASP A 184 9.47 0.26 -14.27
N TYR A 185 8.50 1.12 -13.95
CA TYR A 185 7.56 0.90 -12.85
C TYR A 185 6.69 -0.35 -13.06
N VAL A 186 6.29 -0.60 -14.30
CA VAL A 186 5.41 -1.74 -14.64
C VAL A 186 6.13 -3.05 -14.38
N ILE A 187 7.39 -3.17 -14.81
CA ILE A 187 8.18 -4.40 -14.62
C ILE A 187 8.39 -4.68 -13.12
N ILE A 188 8.79 -3.67 -12.34
CA ILE A 188 9.00 -3.80 -10.89
C ILE A 188 7.70 -4.22 -10.19
N PHE A 189 6.58 -3.57 -10.56
CA PHE A 189 5.27 -3.87 -10.00
C PHE A 189 4.83 -5.31 -10.33
N SER A 190 4.95 -5.72 -11.59
CA SER A 190 4.58 -7.07 -12.04
C SER A 190 5.39 -8.17 -11.36
N LEU A 191 6.70 -8.01 -11.23
CA LEU A 191 7.56 -8.99 -10.53
C LEU A 191 7.17 -9.13 -9.05
N MET A 192 6.86 -8.01 -8.41
CA MET A 192 6.53 -8.05 -6.99
C MET A 192 5.14 -8.62 -6.72
N TRP A 193 4.17 -8.36 -7.60
CA TRP A 193 2.85 -9.01 -7.54
C TRP A 193 2.94 -10.49 -7.85
N PHE A 194 3.79 -10.91 -8.78
CA PHE A 194 4.06 -12.32 -9.05
C PHE A 194 4.62 -13.01 -7.81
N PHE A 195 5.63 -12.41 -7.17
CA PHE A 195 6.21 -12.94 -5.94
C PHE A 195 5.18 -13.00 -4.80
N LEU A 196 4.36 -11.97 -4.61
CA LEU A 196 3.29 -12.01 -3.61
C LEU A 196 2.28 -13.12 -3.91
N GLY A 197 1.90 -13.28 -5.17
CA GLY A 197 0.99 -14.33 -5.63
C GLY A 197 1.54 -15.72 -5.35
N SER A 198 2.83 -15.96 -5.60
CA SER A 198 3.47 -17.24 -5.31
C SER A 198 3.52 -17.53 -3.80
N GLN A 199 3.85 -16.52 -2.98
CA GLN A 199 3.87 -16.68 -1.53
C GLN A 199 2.45 -16.89 -0.95
N CYS A 200 1.42 -16.21 -1.47
CA CYS A 200 0.03 -16.47 -1.08
C CYS A 200 -0.53 -17.80 -1.62
N GLY A 201 0.11 -18.37 -2.63
CA GLY A 201 -0.11 -19.75 -3.05
C GLY A 201 0.42 -20.72 -2.00
N ALA A 202 1.66 -20.49 -1.55
CA ALA A 202 2.40 -21.35 -0.63
C ALA A 202 1.96 -21.24 0.83
N GLU A 203 1.48 -20.08 1.31
CA GLU A 203 1.05 -19.90 2.72
C GLU A 203 -0.37 -19.33 2.80
N GLN A 204 -1.38 -20.19 2.60
CA GLN A 204 -2.79 -19.78 2.59
C GLN A 204 -3.30 -19.08 3.87
N PRO A 205 -2.97 -19.53 5.11
CA PRO A 205 -3.52 -18.90 6.31
C PRO A 205 -2.87 -17.55 6.66
N ASN A 206 -1.69 -17.26 6.11
CA ASN A 206 -0.94 -16.03 6.39
C ASN A 206 -1.26 -14.90 5.42
N CYS A 207 -2.11 -15.12 4.41
CA CYS A 207 -2.47 -14.07 3.47
C CYS A 207 -3.64 -13.22 3.95
N ALA A 208 -3.56 -11.93 3.64
CA ALA A 208 -4.56 -10.99 4.06
C ALA A 208 -5.95 -11.34 3.52
N LYS A 209 -6.97 -11.14 4.36
CA LYS A 209 -8.34 -11.61 4.13
C LYS A 209 -8.94 -11.17 2.79
N SER A 210 -8.60 -9.96 2.31
CA SER A 210 -9.05 -9.45 1.02
C SER A 210 -8.45 -10.24 -0.16
N LEU A 211 -7.15 -10.52 -0.10
CA LEU A 211 -6.47 -11.36 -1.08
C LEU A 211 -6.99 -12.79 -1.04
N ASN A 212 -7.25 -13.33 0.15
CA ASN A 212 -7.81 -14.68 0.28
C ASN A 212 -9.24 -14.76 -0.28
N SER A 213 -10.09 -13.76 0.00
CA SER A 213 -11.43 -13.67 -0.60
C SER A 213 -11.39 -13.52 -2.12
N PHE A 214 -10.47 -12.72 -2.65
CA PHE A 214 -10.28 -12.56 -4.09
C PHE A 214 -9.78 -13.85 -4.75
N LYS A 215 -8.80 -14.53 -4.15
CA LYS A 215 -8.30 -15.83 -4.57
C LYS A 215 -9.43 -16.85 -4.62
N ASN A 216 -10.19 -16.99 -3.52
CA ASN A 216 -11.31 -17.93 -3.44
C ASN A 216 -12.37 -17.66 -4.52
N ASN A 217 -12.65 -16.39 -4.81
CA ASN A 217 -13.56 -16.01 -5.89
C ASN A 217 -13.02 -16.39 -7.29
N ILE A 218 -11.71 -16.25 -7.54
CA ILE A 218 -11.11 -16.61 -8.84
C ILE A 218 -10.96 -18.13 -8.99
N THR A 219 -10.49 -18.80 -7.94
CA THR A 219 -10.25 -20.24 -7.97
C THR A 219 -11.52 -21.05 -7.78
N PHE A 220 -12.66 -20.39 -7.57
CA PHE A 220 -13.93 -21.01 -7.18
C PHE A 220 -13.79 -21.97 -6.00
N MET A 221 -12.84 -21.71 -5.10
CA MET A 221 -12.63 -22.53 -3.92
C MET A 221 -13.57 -22.07 -2.81
N ASN A 222 -14.47 -22.94 -2.40
CA ASN A 222 -15.37 -22.69 -1.28
C ASN A 222 -14.72 -23.17 0.03
N GLU A 223 -15.15 -22.66 1.20
CA GLU A 223 -14.58 -23.10 2.49
C GLU A 223 -14.73 -24.62 2.70
N GLY A 224 -15.80 -25.22 2.16
CA GLY A 224 -16.03 -26.66 2.16
C GLY A 224 -14.97 -27.46 1.39
N ASP A 225 -14.41 -26.89 0.32
CA ASP A 225 -13.36 -27.54 -0.46
C ASP A 225 -12.07 -27.61 0.35
N ILE A 226 -11.72 -26.54 1.09
CA ILE A 226 -10.55 -26.51 1.98
C ILE A 226 -10.67 -27.59 3.05
N GLY A 227 -11.85 -27.75 3.65
CA GLY A 227 -12.16 -28.83 4.60
C GLY A 227 -12.03 -30.22 3.97
N LEU A 228 -12.57 -30.43 2.78
CA LEU A 228 -12.48 -31.71 2.07
C LEU A 228 -11.01 -32.04 1.69
N TYR A 229 -10.24 -31.06 1.23
CA TYR A 229 -8.83 -31.26 0.86
C TYR A 229 -7.94 -31.54 2.07
N SER A 230 -8.13 -30.81 3.18
CA SER A 230 -7.37 -31.07 4.42
C SER A 230 -7.61 -32.49 4.93
N THR A 231 -8.87 -32.96 4.95
CA THR A 231 -9.18 -34.34 5.36
C THR A 231 -8.63 -35.40 4.39
N MET A 232 -8.68 -35.16 3.09
CA MET A 232 -8.05 -36.04 2.09
C MET A 232 -6.52 -36.12 2.29
N MET A 233 -5.88 -34.99 2.57
CA MET A 233 -4.44 -34.90 2.84
C MET A 233 -4.05 -35.60 4.14
N PHE A 234 -4.79 -35.39 5.24
CA PHE A 234 -4.58 -36.15 6.47
C PHE A 234 -4.66 -37.66 6.23
N ARG A 235 -5.62 -38.10 5.41
CA ARG A 235 -5.76 -39.51 5.05
C ARG A 235 -4.57 -40.02 4.22
N LYS A 236 -4.04 -39.20 3.32
CA LYS A 236 -2.90 -39.53 2.47
C LYS A 236 -1.58 -39.54 3.26
N ASN A 237 -1.35 -38.54 4.12
CA ASN A 237 -0.22 -38.48 5.04
C ASN A 237 -0.24 -39.65 6.03
N ARG A 238 -1.42 -40.04 6.53
CA ARG A 238 -1.56 -41.23 7.38
C ARG A 238 -1.16 -42.51 6.62
N LYS A 239 -1.55 -42.65 5.35
CA LYS A 239 -1.12 -43.79 4.51
C LYS A 239 0.38 -43.78 4.24
N MET A 240 0.97 -42.61 4.01
CA MET A 240 2.41 -42.46 3.79
C MET A 240 3.19 -42.77 5.08
N TYR A 241 2.73 -42.30 6.23
CA TYR A 241 3.29 -42.61 7.55
C TYR A 241 3.32 -44.11 7.81
N LEU A 242 2.21 -44.80 7.55
CA LEU A 242 2.12 -46.25 7.73
C LEU A 242 3.04 -47.04 6.80
N LYS A 243 3.39 -46.48 5.64
CA LYS A 243 4.22 -47.16 4.63
C LYS A 243 5.71 -46.86 4.77
N ASN A 244 6.05 -45.61 5.12
CA ASN A 244 7.40 -45.08 5.00
C ASN A 244 7.95 -44.50 6.32
N GLY A 245 7.18 -44.51 7.42
CA GLY A 245 7.61 -43.93 8.70
C GLY A 245 7.43 -42.41 8.80
N PRO A 246 7.87 -41.80 9.93
CA PRO A 246 7.53 -40.42 10.31
C PRO A 246 8.13 -39.31 9.43
N GLU A 247 9.14 -39.59 8.59
CA GLU A 247 9.96 -38.55 7.96
C GLU A 247 9.37 -37.95 6.67
N ILE A 248 8.25 -38.47 6.14
CA ILE A 248 7.67 -38.05 4.85
C ILE A 248 6.20 -37.60 4.99
N MET A 249 5.91 -36.71 5.93
CA MET A 249 4.62 -36.01 5.95
C MET A 249 4.65 -34.82 4.99
N GLN A 250 3.68 -34.74 4.06
CA GLN A 250 3.50 -33.53 3.28
C GLN A 250 2.87 -32.48 4.19
N ASP A 251 3.57 -31.36 4.40
CA ASP A 251 3.03 -30.25 5.17
C ASP A 251 1.72 -29.75 4.51
N PRO A 252 0.60 -29.70 5.24
CA PRO A 252 -0.67 -29.20 4.71
C PRO A 252 -0.59 -27.77 4.18
N ALA A 253 0.47 -27.01 4.51
CA ALA A 253 0.71 -25.69 3.94
C ALA A 253 1.47 -25.71 2.61
N ASN A 254 2.24 -26.76 2.26
CA ASN A 254 3.16 -26.71 1.13
C ASN A 254 2.46 -27.07 -0.21
N PHE A 255 1.73 -26.10 -0.76
CA PHE A 255 0.88 -26.29 -1.94
C PHE A 255 1.59 -26.02 -3.26
N HIS A 256 1.97 -27.08 -3.96
CA HIS A 256 1.96 -27.11 -5.41
C HIS A 256 1.24 -28.37 -5.88
N ILE A 257 0.27 -28.25 -6.79
CA ILE A 257 0.11 -29.06 -8.03
C ILE A 257 -1.26 -28.80 -8.72
N LYS A 258 -1.20 -28.92 -10.05
CA LYS A 258 -2.15 -28.67 -11.14
C LYS A 258 -3.63 -29.05 -10.89
N PRO A 259 -4.57 -28.30 -11.50
CA PRO A 259 -6.01 -28.53 -11.33
C PRO A 259 -6.40 -29.90 -11.88
N ALA A 260 -6.96 -30.74 -11.01
CA ALA A 260 -7.75 -31.90 -11.43
C ALA A 260 -9.07 -31.39 -12.02
N LYS A 261 -9.46 -31.96 -13.17
CA LYS A 261 -10.67 -31.64 -13.95
C LYS A 261 -11.85 -31.22 -13.05
N GLN A 262 -12.33 -29.99 -13.26
CA GLN A 262 -13.56 -29.46 -12.67
C GLN A 262 -14.69 -30.48 -12.89
N VAL A 263 -15.21 -31.04 -11.79
CA VAL A 263 -16.51 -31.71 -11.81
C VAL A 263 -17.54 -30.59 -11.78
N GLN A 264 -18.15 -30.32 -12.93
CA GLN A 264 -19.27 -29.37 -13.05
C GLN A 264 -20.44 -29.86 -12.19
N MET A 265 -20.59 -29.29 -11.00
CA MET A 265 -21.83 -29.37 -10.22
C MET A 265 -22.81 -28.30 -10.71
N PHE A 266 -23.29 -28.46 -11.95
CA PHE A 266 -24.54 -27.83 -12.39
C PHE A 266 -25.55 -28.93 -12.63
N GLY A 267 -26.37 -29.18 -11.60
CA GLY A 267 -27.61 -29.92 -11.74
C GLY A 267 -28.58 -29.10 -12.60
N LEU A 268 -28.46 -29.23 -13.92
CA LEU A 268 -29.54 -28.93 -14.83
C LEU A 268 -30.57 -30.06 -14.68
N GLY A 269 -31.72 -29.70 -14.11
CA GLY A 269 -32.87 -30.58 -13.97
C GLY A 269 -33.24 -31.19 -15.32
N LYS A 270 -33.27 -32.52 -15.36
CA LYS A 270 -34.05 -33.29 -16.32
C LYS A 270 -35.30 -33.77 -15.60
N LYS A 271 -36.42 -33.10 -15.84
CA LYS A 271 -37.75 -33.60 -16.19
C LYS A 271 -38.77 -32.49 -15.96
#